data_AF-A0A929I8I7-F1
#
_entry.id   AF-A0A929I8I7-F1
#
_cell.length_a   1.000
_cell.length_b   1.000
_cell.length_c   1.000
_cell.angle_alpha   90.00
_cell.angle_beta   90.00
_cell.angle_gamma   90.00
#
_symmetry.space_group_name_H-M   'P 1'
#
loop_
_entity.id
_entity.type
_entity.pdbx_description
1 polymer ?
#
loop_
_entity_poly.entity_id
_entity_poly.type
_entity_poly.pdbx_seq_one_letter_code
_entity_poly.pdbx_strand_id
1 'polypeptide(L)'
;MALKITPKSSLDNMVKGEEVAYKLNLNPELDGNTVDTHTFKIYDDSDTDVTADFGGDSSESEGYITFGVKAHDTGVYALRFWVTCNELLPDGVTPYEFTAVMRVTIK
;
A
#
# COMPACT_ATOMS: atom_id res chain seq x y z
N MET A 1 -15.26 -1.74 -19.88
CA MET A 1 -16.11 -1.62 -18.68
C MET A 1 -15.24 -0.98 -17.62
N ALA A 2 -15.46 0.29 -17.27
CA ALA A 2 -14.59 0.99 -16.33
C ALA A 2 -14.98 0.60 -14.90
N LEU A 3 -14.07 -0.04 -14.19
CA LEU A 3 -14.22 -0.37 -12.77
C LEU A 3 -14.38 0.95 -12.00
N LYS A 4 -15.58 1.19 -11.44
CA LYS A 4 -15.82 2.28 -10.49
C LYS A 4 -15.27 1.83 -9.14
N ILE A 5 -14.00 2.11 -8.90
CA ILE A 5 -13.36 1.73 -7.65
C ILE A 5 -13.37 2.93 -6.71
N THR A 6 -14.26 2.88 -5.70
CA THR A 6 -14.33 3.91 -4.65
C THR A 6 -13.24 3.62 -3.62
N PRO A 7 -12.27 4.53 -3.40
CA PRO A 7 -11.20 4.30 -2.43
C PRO A 7 -11.79 4.20 -1.02
N LYS A 8 -11.61 3.04 -0.38
CA LYS A 8 -11.94 2.85 1.04
C LYS A 8 -10.76 3.33 1.89
N SER A 9 -11.06 4.03 2.99
CA SER A 9 -10.05 4.54 3.93
C SER A 9 -9.50 3.46 4.88
N SER A 10 -10.12 2.27 4.91
CA SER A 10 -9.67 1.14 5.69
C SER A 10 -9.94 -0.19 4.97
N LEU A 11 -8.97 -1.11 5.08
CA LEU A 11 -8.93 -2.41 4.41
C LEU A 11 -9.39 -3.54 5.34
N ASP A 12 -10.25 -3.26 6.32
CA ASP A 12 -10.45 -4.19 7.43
C ASP A 12 -11.14 -5.51 7.00
N ASN A 13 -11.97 -5.45 5.95
CA ASN A 13 -12.71 -6.61 5.45
C ASN A 13 -12.85 -6.58 3.93
N MET A 14 -12.41 -7.65 3.26
CA MET A 14 -12.69 -7.96 1.86
C MET A 14 -13.38 -9.33 1.75
N VAL A 15 -14.11 -9.57 0.67
CA VAL A 15 -14.63 -10.91 0.34
C VAL A 15 -13.72 -11.58 -0.69
N LYS A 16 -13.55 -12.91 -0.60
CA LYS A 16 -12.79 -13.65 -1.63
C LYS A 16 -13.29 -13.32 -3.05
N GLY A 17 -12.35 -12.97 -3.94
CA GLY A 17 -12.60 -12.56 -5.32
C GLY A 17 -12.99 -11.09 -5.51
N GLU A 18 -13.18 -10.32 -4.42
CA GLU A 18 -13.41 -8.88 -4.49
C GLU A 18 -12.14 -8.16 -4.94
N GLU A 19 -12.29 -7.16 -5.81
CA GLU A 19 -11.21 -6.27 -6.24
C GLU A 19 -11.54 -4.85 -5.78
N VAL A 20 -10.62 -4.27 -5.00
CA VAL A 20 -10.80 -2.95 -4.43
C VAL A 20 -9.49 -2.17 -4.57
N ALA A 21 -9.60 -0.89 -4.90
CA ALA A 21 -8.51 0.06 -4.94
C ALA A 21 -8.56 0.90 -3.69
N TYR A 22 -7.39 1.11 -3.13
CA TYR A 22 -7.20 1.78 -1.87
C TYR A 22 -6.25 2.92 -2.07
N LYS A 23 -6.42 3.97 -1.26
CA LYS A 23 -5.60 5.16 -1.30
C LYS A 23 -4.98 5.37 0.08
N LEU A 24 -3.69 5.07 0.19
CA LEU A 24 -2.90 5.31 1.39
C LEU A 24 -2.46 6.78 1.40
N ASN A 25 -2.86 7.51 2.45
CA ASN A 25 -2.42 8.88 2.67
C ASN A 25 -1.04 8.87 3.34
N LEU A 26 -0.02 9.35 2.63
CA LEU A 26 1.33 9.45 3.17
C LEU A 26 1.64 10.85 3.71
N ASN A 27 0.81 11.86 3.45
CA ASN A 27 1.03 13.23 3.93
C ASN A 27 1.42 13.37 5.41
N PRO A 28 0.84 12.63 6.39
CA PRO A 28 1.29 12.72 7.77
C PRO A 28 2.71 12.17 8.00
N GLU A 29 3.15 11.21 7.20
CA GLU A 29 4.48 10.58 7.29
C GLU A 29 5.52 11.33 6.45
N LEU A 30 5.09 12.03 5.39
CA LEU A 30 5.95 12.78 4.49
C LEU A 30 6.47 14.08 5.10
N ASP A 31 5.77 14.68 6.06
CA ASP A 31 6.14 15.97 6.70
C ASP A 31 6.51 17.10 5.71
N GLY A 32 5.91 17.10 4.51
CA GLY A 32 6.20 18.06 3.45
C GLY A 32 7.17 17.59 2.36
N ASN A 33 7.69 16.37 2.47
CA ASN A 33 8.54 15.72 1.47
C ASN A 33 7.74 15.08 0.33
N THR A 34 8.42 14.77 -0.77
CA THR A 34 7.87 13.97 -1.88
C THR A 34 8.37 12.54 -1.82
N VAL A 35 7.58 11.60 -2.34
CA VAL A 35 8.03 10.21 -2.50
C VAL A 35 9.07 10.17 -3.63
N ASP A 36 10.14 9.40 -3.44
CA ASP A 36 11.13 9.08 -4.48
C ASP A 36 10.83 7.73 -5.11
N THR A 37 10.81 6.71 -4.26
CA THR A 37 10.51 5.34 -4.65
C THR A 37 9.63 4.68 -3.59
N HIS A 38 8.84 3.69 -4.03
CA HIS A 38 8.06 2.88 -3.11
C HIS A 38 8.00 1.43 -3.60
N THR A 39 7.94 0.49 -2.65
CA THR A 39 7.74 -0.93 -2.91
C THR A 39 6.52 -1.41 -2.13
N PHE A 40 5.63 -2.12 -2.81
CA PHE A 40 4.43 -2.71 -2.24
C PHE A 40 4.54 -4.23 -2.24
N LYS A 41 4.27 -4.87 -1.09
CA LYS A 41 4.13 -6.32 -0.97
C LYS A 41 3.04 -6.73 0.00
N ILE A 42 2.52 -7.92 -0.20
CA ILE A 42 1.48 -8.54 0.63
C ILE A 42 2.03 -9.81 1.27
N TYR A 43 1.85 -9.93 2.57
CA TYR A 43 2.28 -11.07 3.37
C TYR A 43 1.07 -11.75 4.00
N ASP A 44 1.09 -13.07 4.07
CA ASP A 44 0.12 -13.82 4.87
C ASP A 44 0.43 -13.76 6.37
N ASP A 45 -0.39 -14.42 7.20
CA ASP A 45 -0.20 -14.51 8.65
C ASP A 45 1.09 -15.23 9.06
N SER A 46 1.68 -16.03 8.15
CA SER A 46 2.98 -16.71 8.35
C SER A 46 4.17 -15.86 7.88
N ASP A 47 3.95 -14.59 7.53
CA ASP A 47 4.95 -13.67 6.97
C ASP A 47 5.53 -14.13 5.62
N THR A 48 4.77 -14.91 4.85
CA THR A 48 5.17 -15.32 3.50
C THR A 48 4.72 -14.28 2.47
N ASP A 49 5.62 -13.87 1.57
CA ASP A 49 5.30 -12.98 0.46
C ASP A 49 4.36 -13.68 -0.54
N VAL A 50 3.11 -13.22 -0.59
CA VAL A 50 2.04 -13.72 -1.46
C VAL A 50 1.62 -12.66 -2.48
N THR A 51 2.47 -11.65 -2.72
CA THR A 51 2.15 -10.53 -3.61
C THR A 51 1.76 -10.99 -5.01
N ALA A 52 2.35 -12.09 -5.50
CA ALA A 52 2.05 -12.63 -6.83
C ALA A 52 0.65 -13.25 -6.95
N ASP A 53 0.10 -13.76 -5.83
CA ASP A 53 -1.24 -14.36 -5.78
C ASP A 53 -2.34 -13.28 -5.75
N PHE A 54 -1.98 -12.10 -5.27
CA PHE A 54 -2.83 -10.93 -5.24
C PHE A 54 -2.67 -10.11 -6.52
N GLY A 55 -3.75 -9.93 -7.27
CA GLY A 55 -3.78 -9.02 -8.41
C GLY A 55 -3.80 -7.57 -7.92
N GLY A 56 -2.95 -6.71 -8.49
CA GLY A 56 -2.92 -5.30 -8.15
C GLY A 56 -1.80 -4.52 -8.85
N ASP A 57 -2.07 -3.25 -9.10
CA ASP A 57 -1.07 -2.26 -9.50
C ASP A 57 -1.04 -1.16 -8.43
N SER A 58 0.13 -0.52 -8.25
CA SER A 58 0.27 0.68 -7.43
C SER A 58 0.63 1.89 -8.31
N SER A 59 0.04 3.04 -8.00
CA SER A 59 0.35 4.33 -8.61
C SER A 59 0.47 5.38 -7.52
N GLU A 60 1.48 6.23 -7.65
CA GLU A 60 1.67 7.38 -6.78
C GLU A 60 1.00 8.63 -7.38
N SER A 61 0.42 9.48 -6.53
CA SER A 61 0.00 10.83 -6.91
C SER A 61 -0.09 11.72 -5.66
N GLU A 62 0.60 12.87 -5.69
CA GLU A 62 0.42 13.99 -4.73
C GLU A 62 0.40 13.58 -3.24
N GLY A 63 1.38 12.80 -2.79
CA GLY A 63 1.47 12.36 -1.38
C GLY A 63 0.53 11.21 -1.01
N TYR A 64 -0.01 10.51 -2.01
CA TYR A 64 -0.80 9.30 -1.85
C TYR A 64 -0.26 8.17 -2.70
N ILE A 65 -0.36 6.95 -2.18
CA ILE A 65 -0.21 5.73 -2.98
C ILE A 65 -1.59 5.13 -3.17
N THR A 66 -2.01 4.99 -4.42
CA THR A 66 -3.21 4.25 -4.79
C THR A 66 -2.80 2.84 -5.21
N PHE A 67 -3.40 1.81 -4.65
CA PHE A 67 -3.07 0.42 -4.98
C PHE A 67 -4.33 -0.44 -5.09
N GLY A 68 -4.36 -1.31 -6.09
CA GLY A 68 -5.39 -2.33 -6.25
C GLY A 68 -5.06 -3.58 -5.43
N VAL A 69 -6.07 -4.18 -4.82
CA VAL A 69 -5.98 -5.47 -4.16
C VAL A 69 -7.13 -6.34 -4.65
N LYS A 70 -6.80 -7.47 -5.25
CA LYS A 70 -7.75 -8.53 -5.55
C LYS A 70 -7.61 -9.64 -4.54
N ALA A 71 -8.66 -9.88 -3.76
CA ALA A 71 -8.69 -10.91 -2.73
C ALA A 71 -8.58 -12.31 -3.34
N HIS A 72 -7.44 -12.97 -3.14
CA HIS A 72 -7.19 -14.32 -3.66
C HIS A 72 -7.83 -15.41 -2.79
N ASP A 73 -7.49 -15.42 -1.49
CA ASP A 73 -7.95 -16.42 -0.53
C ASP A 73 -8.40 -15.82 0.80
N THR A 74 -9.22 -16.56 1.53
CA THR A 74 -9.67 -16.15 2.87
C THR A 74 -8.50 -16.23 3.86
N GLY A 75 -8.44 -15.28 4.80
CA GLY A 75 -7.31 -15.19 5.73
C GLY A 75 -7.02 -13.77 6.21
N VAL A 76 -5.96 -13.62 6.97
CA VAL A 76 -5.44 -12.32 7.40
C VAL A 76 -4.16 -12.05 6.65
N TYR A 77 -4.05 -10.87 6.05
CA TYR A 77 -2.88 -10.46 5.27
C TYR A 77 -2.38 -9.10 5.75
N ALA A 78 -1.06 -8.93 5.70
CA ALA A 78 -0.38 -7.68 5.97
C ALA A 78 0.12 -7.06 4.66
N LEU A 79 -0.36 -5.87 4.36
CA LEU A 79 0.10 -5.06 3.23
C LEU A 79 1.19 -4.14 3.74
N ARG A 80 2.41 -4.29 3.21
CA ARG A 80 3.58 -3.52 3.61
C ARG A 80 4.01 -2.62 2.45
N PHE A 81 4.18 -1.33 2.76
CA PHE A 81 4.65 -0.31 1.85
C PHE A 81 5.97 0.22 2.39
N TRP A 82 7.06 -0.02 1.68
CA TRP A 82 8.34 0.63 1.93
C TRP A 82 8.39 1.88 1.07
N VAL A 83 8.51 3.04 1.70
CA VAL A 83 8.52 4.33 1.03
C VAL A 83 9.84 5.01 1.34
N THR A 84 10.55 5.38 0.29
CA THR A 84 11.74 6.22 0.33
C THR A 84 11.34 7.60 -0.16
N CYS A 85 11.60 8.62 0.64
CA CYS A 85 11.26 10.00 0.35
C CYS A 85 12.47 10.75 -0.21
N ASN A 86 12.18 11.64 -1.16
CA ASN A 86 13.05 12.72 -1.57
C ASN A 86 13.03 13.79 -0.48
N GLU A 87 13.61 13.51 0.68
CA GLU A 87 14.04 14.57 1.58
C GLU A 87 15.53 14.83 1.33
N LEU A 88 15.85 16.04 0.89
CA LEU A 88 17.12 16.65 1.25
C LEU A 88 17.04 16.91 2.74
N LEU A 89 17.44 15.94 3.58
CA LEU A 89 17.65 16.23 5.00
C LEU A 89 18.63 17.43 5.09
N PRO A 90 18.71 18.19 6.20
CA PRO A 90 19.65 19.31 6.29
C PRO A 90 21.12 18.92 6.02
N ASP A 91 21.48 17.64 6.07
CA ASP A 91 22.77 17.09 5.62
C ASP A 91 22.89 16.93 4.09
N GLY A 92 21.78 16.86 3.36
CA GLY A 92 21.70 16.78 1.91
C GLY A 92 22.07 15.42 1.32
N VAL A 93 22.19 14.37 2.14
CA VAL A 93 22.75 13.07 1.71
C VAL A 93 21.90 11.88 2.11
N THR A 94 21.14 11.96 3.20
CA THR A 94 20.40 10.81 3.73
C THR A 94 18.94 10.85 3.29
N PRO A 95 18.42 9.83 2.57
CA PRO A 95 16.99 9.74 2.26
C PRO A 95 16.20 9.34 3.51
N TYR A 96 15.00 9.92 3.68
CA TYR A 96 14.06 9.52 4.73
C TYR A 96 13.27 8.28 4.26
N GLU A 97 13.23 7.24 5.09
CA GLU A 97 12.55 5.98 4.77
C GLU A 97 11.58 5.59 5.88
N PHE A 98 10.38 5.16 5.51
CA PHE A 98 9.42 4.61 6.46
C PHE A 98 8.67 3.41 5.87
N THR A 99 8.09 2.61 6.75
CA THR A 99 7.27 1.46 6.36
C THR A 99 5.86 1.62 6.90
N ALA A 100 4.89 1.74 5.99
CA ALA A 100 3.47 1.71 6.35
C ALA A 100 2.96 0.26 6.27
N VAL A 101 2.27 -0.18 7.32
CA VAL A 101 1.69 -1.53 7.39
C VAL A 101 0.19 -1.43 7.61
N MET A 102 -0.56 -2.09 6.74
CA MET A 102 -2.01 -2.27 6.87
C MET A 102 -2.35 -3.75 7.00
N ARG A 103 -3.41 -4.05 7.74
CA ARG A 103 -3.93 -5.42 7.85
C ARG A 103 -5.29 -5.51 7.20
N VAL A 104 -5.53 -6.60 6.48
CA VAL A 104 -6.81 -6.96 5.90
C VAL A 104 -7.22 -8.33 6.34
N THR A 105 -8.51 -8.48 6.66
CA THR A 105 -9.13 -9.80 6.79
C THR A 105 -9.99 -10.08 5.56
N ILE A 106 -9.75 -11.20 4.90
CA ILE A 106 -10.52 -11.68 3.75
C ILE A 106 -11.44 -12.80 4.21
N LYS A 107 -12.74 -12.64 3.99
CA LYS A 107 -13.80 -13.57 4.40
C LYS A 107 -14.41 -14.31 3.22
#